data_AF-A0A915IAN8-F1
#
_entry.id   AF-A0A915IAN8-F1
#
_cell.length_a   1.000
_cell.length_b   1.000
_cell.length_c   1.000
_cell.angle_alpha   90.00
_cell.angle_beta   90.00
_cell.angle_gamma   90.00
#
_symmetry.space_group_name_H-M   'P 1'
#
loop_
_entity.id
_entity.type
_entity.pdbx_description
1 polymer ?
#
loop_
_entity_poly.entity_id
_entity_poly.type
_entity_poly.pdbx_seq_one_letter_code
_entity_poly.pdbx_strand_id
1 'polypeptide(L)' 'MSQNLNVEQCCVIRYWMREDVKVAEIHQKLVDIYGANALGFITIKRWIELFKTGRESFQDDP' A
#
# COMPACT_ATOMS: atom_id res chain seq x y z
N MET A 1 4.58 -12.18 -13.94
CA MET A 1 5.60 -11.91 -12.90
C MET A 1 5.14 -10.73 -12.03
N SER A 2 4.00 -10.85 -11.36
CA SER A 2 3.30 -9.65 -10.80
C SER A 2 2.99 -9.75 -9.30
N GLN A 3 3.35 -10.84 -8.64
CA GLN A 3 2.93 -11.12 -7.25
C GLN A 3 3.87 -10.50 -6.19
N ASN A 4 5.17 -10.30 -6.50
CA ASN A 4 6.14 -9.80 -5.51
C ASN A 4 6.09 -8.29 -5.25
N LEU A 5 5.76 -7.48 -6.28
CA LEU A 5 5.80 -6.01 -6.18
C LEU A 5 4.69 -5.46 -5.25
N ASN A 6 3.59 -6.19 -5.11
CA ASN A 6 2.45 -5.77 -4.29
C ASN A 6 2.75 -5.91 -2.79
N VAL A 7 3.43 -6.98 -2.36
CA VAL A 7 3.71 -7.25 -0.94
C VAL A 7 4.63 -6.19 -0.32
N GLU A 8 5.71 -5.82 -1.02
CA GLU A 8 6.66 -4.81 -0.52
C GLU A 8 5.99 -3.45 -0.33
N GLN A 9 5.29 -2.96 -1.35
CA GLN A 9 4.58 -1.68 -1.27
C GLN A 9 3.48 -1.71 -0.20
N CYS A 10 2.80 -2.85 -0.01
CA CYS A 10 1.82 -3.02 1.06
C CYS A 10 2.44 -2.96 2.46
N CYS A 11 3.62 -3.55 2.66
CA CYS A 11 4.36 -3.44 3.92
C CYS A 11 4.70 -1.98 4.23
N VAL A 12 5.16 -1.23 3.22
CA VAL A 12 5.48 0.20 3.35
C VAL A 12 4.23 1.03 3.66
N ILE A 13 3.11 0.78 2.97
CA ILE A 13 1.81 1.41 3.26
C ILE A 13 1.40 1.14 4.71
N ARG A 14 1.51 -0.11 5.17
CA ARG A 14 1.15 -0.49 6.55
C ARG A 14 2.03 0.20 7.58
N TYR A 15 3.33 0.35 7.31
CA TYR A 15 4.25 1.09 8.16
C TYR A 15 3.83 2.56 8.27
N TRP A 16 3.65 3.26 7.15
CA TRP A 16 3.25 4.67 7.15
C TRP A 16 1.84 4.91 7.71
N MET A 17 0.93 3.96 7.56
CA MET A 17 -0.38 4.03 8.23
C MET A 17 -0.23 4.02 9.76
N ARG A 18 0.70 3.24 10.33
CA ARG A 18 0.97 3.24 11.78
C ARG A 18 1.60 4.53 12.27
N GLU A 19 2.34 5.20 11.40
CA GLU A 19 2.91 6.55 11.63
C GLU A 19 1.88 7.67 11.38
N ASP A 20 0.59 7.36 11.19
CA ASP A 20 -0.51 8.29 10.91
C ASP A 20 -0.29 9.19 9.66
N VAL A 21 0.48 8.69 8.69
CA VAL A 21 0.71 9.40 7.43
C VAL A 21 -0.58 9.41 6.61
N LYS A 22 -0.95 10.59 6.09
CA LYS A 22 -2.15 10.77 5.28
C LYS A 22 -2.04 10.01 3.95
N VAL A 23 -3.15 9.47 3.47
CA VAL A 23 -3.22 8.69 2.21
C VAL A 23 -2.61 9.42 1.01
N ALA A 24 -2.84 10.73 0.89
CA ALA A 24 -2.27 11.55 -0.18
C ALA A 24 -0.74 11.61 -0.12
N GLU A 25 -0.17 11.66 1.08
CA GLU A 25 1.28 11.67 1.29
C GLU A 25 1.87 10.26 1.08
N ILE A 26 1.17 9.20 1.47
CA ILE A 26 1.55 7.81 1.17
C ILE A 26 1.66 7.61 -0.35
N HIS A 27 0.68 8.09 -1.12
CA HIS A 27 0.72 7.99 -2.58
C HIS A 27 1.89 8.75 -3.18
N GLN A 28 2.14 9.99 -2.73
CA GLN A 28 3.29 10.76 -3.21
C GLN A 28 4.60 10.04 -2.92
N LYS A 29 4.79 9.56 -1.69
CA LYS A 29 6.00 8.82 -1.28
C LYS A 29 6.19 7.52 -2.08
N LEU A 30 5.11 6.82 -2.42
CA LEU A 30 5.20 5.64 -3.28
C LEU A 30 5.61 6.00 -4.71
N VAL A 31 5.06 7.09 -5.26
CA VAL A 31 5.46 7.59 -6.59
C VAL A 31 6.93 8.00 -6.60
N ASP A 32 7.41 8.65 -5.54
CA ASP A 32 8.81 9.10 -5.43
C ASP A 32 9.80 7.91 -5.37
N ILE A 33 9.41 6.79 -4.75
CA ILE A 33 10.28 5.60 -4.60
C ILE A 33 10.16 4.64 -5.79
N TYR A 34 8.94 4.35 -6.24
CA TYR A 34 8.65 3.29 -7.21
C TYR A 34 8.36 3.82 -8.63
N GLY A 35 8.17 5.14 -8.79
CA GLY A 35 7.87 5.76 -10.08
C GLY A 35 6.65 5.13 -10.75
N ALA A 36 6.80 4.72 -12.02
CA ALA A 36 5.74 4.08 -12.79
C ALA A 36 5.25 2.74 -12.21
N ASN A 37 6.00 2.14 -11.28
CA ASN A 37 5.64 0.89 -10.62
C ASN A 37 4.85 1.09 -9.31
N ALA A 38 4.60 2.34 -8.91
CA ALA A 38 3.87 2.65 -7.70
C ALA A 38 2.42 2.16 -7.76
N LEU A 39 1.90 1.66 -6.64
CA LEU A 39 0.49 1.35 -6.50
C LEU A 39 -0.36 2.61 -6.73
N GLY A 40 -1.43 2.45 -7.51
CA GLY A 40 -2.39 3.53 -7.75
C GLY A 40 -3.14 3.92 -6.48
N PHE A 41 -3.59 5.18 -6.43
CA PHE A 41 -4.29 5.75 -5.28
C PHE A 41 -5.51 4.93 -4.78
N ILE A 42 -6.29 4.34 -5.70
CA ILE A 42 -7.45 3.50 -5.36
C ILE A 42 -7.00 2.22 -4.65
N THR A 43 -5.94 1.57 -5.15
CA THR A 43 -5.37 0.36 -4.55
C THR A 43 -4.80 0.65 -3.16
N ILE A 44 -4.12 1.79 -2.99
CA ILE A 44 -3.63 2.23 -1.68
C ILE A 44 -4.79 2.41 -0.69
N LYS A 45 -5.88 3.07 -1.09
CA LYS A 45 -7.07 3.22 -0.24
C LYS A 45 -7.65 1.88 0.20
N ARG A 46 -7.81 0.95 -0.75
CA ARG A 46 -8.30 -0.41 -0.47
C ARG A 46 -7.42 -1.11 0.56
N TRP A 47 -6.09 -1.03 0.41
CA TRP A 47 -5.15 -1.62 1.37
C TRP A 47 -5.25 -0.98 2.76
N ILE A 48 -5.35 0.35 2.84
CA ILE A 48 -5.51 1.06 4.11
C ILE A 48 -6.81 0.62 4.81
N GLU A 49 -7.91 0.47 4.08
CA GLU A 49 -9.17 -0.04 4.63
C GLU A 49 -9.03 -1.49 5.15
N LEU A 50 -8.37 -2.37 4.39
CA LEU A 50 -8.10 -3.74 4.80
C LEU A 50 -7.20 -3.83 6.05
N PHE A 51 -6.20 -2.95 6.17
CA PHE A 51 -5.36 -2.90 7.37
C PHE A 51 -6.13 -2.39 8.58
N LYS A 52 -7.09 -1.46 8.40
CA LYS A 52 -7.98 -1.03 9.48
C LYS A 52 -8.87 -2.14 10.00
N THR A 53 -9.26 -3.11 9.15
CA THR A 53 -10.04 -4.27 9.58
C THR A 53 -9.19 -5.34 10.29
N GLY A 54 -7.90 -5.10 10.53
CA GLY A 54 -7.00 -6.04 11.20
C GLY A 54 -6.47 -7.14 10.27
N ARG A 55 -6.57 -6.99 8.94
CA ARG A 55 -6.06 -7.98 8.00
C ARG A 55 -4.54 -7.93 7.96
N GLU A 56 -3.89 -9.06 8.28
CA GLU A 56 -2.42 -9.18 8.22
C GLU A 56 -1.92 -9.76 6.89
N SER A 57 -2.81 -10.34 6.07
CA SER A 57 -2.45 -10.96 4.80
C SER A 57 -2.34 -9.94 3.66
N PHE A 58 -1.29 -10.10 2.86
CA PHE A 58 -0.93 -9.26 1.71
C PHE A 58 -1.29 -9.89 0.36
N GLN A 59 -2.07 -10.97 0.38
CA GLN A 59 -2.60 -11.60 -0.82
C GLN A 59 -3.97 -11.00 -1.17
N ASP A 60 -4.16 -10.66 -2.44
CA ASP A 60 -5.53 -10.54 -2.97
C ASP A 60 -6.17 -11.94 -2.87
N ASP A 61 -7.30 -12.02 -2.18
CA ASP A 61 -8.15 -13.23 -2.20
C ASP A 61 -8.71 -13.36 -3.63
N PRO A 62 -8.79 -14.56 -4.24
CA PRO A 62 -9.22 -14.74 -5.63
C PRO A 62 -10.64 -14.24 -5.92
#